data_AF-A0A811NHW1-F1
#
_entry.id   AF-A0A811NHW1-F1
#
_cell.length_a   1.000
_cell.length_b   1.000
_cell.length_c   1.000
_cell.angle_alpha   90.00
_cell.angle_beta   90.00
_cell.angle_gamma   90.00
#
_symmetry.space_group_name_H-M   'P 1'
#
loop_
_entity.id
_entity.type
_entity.pdbx_description
1 polymer ?
#
loop_
_entity_poly.entity_id
_entity_poly.type
_entity_poly.pdbx_seq_one_letter_code
_entity_poly.pdbx_strand_id
1 'polypeptide(L)'
;MNLDETAPVELSLGEIRTMGELETDKETDGAVIEEAAVEEQLVTPWERIDAALVDSIAHLTSRPPHRFLRRGIFFAHRDLNNILDLYEVGKRFYLYTGRGPSSGAAPRPPHPLHVHKSKGIFGTSLYDNNGKVGFPPKQAAPSFPSSFLHLFSGNDELRCLIPCAIDQDPYFRMTHDVAPKIGFEKPSLIESKNFPALQGENTKMSASDPNSAIYVTDSSNQIKEKVNNFAFSGGRESTALEREYGANIDVDVPIKYLNFFLEDDDELEHIKKVHFSC
;
A
#
# COMPACT_ATOMS: atom_id res chain seq x y z
N MET A 1 21.96 24.56 41.26
CA MET A 1 21.00 24.41 40.14
C MET A 1 21.70 23.57 39.10
N ASN A 2 21.53 22.25 39.18
CA ASN A 2 22.08 21.32 38.20
C ASN A 2 21.01 21.13 37.13
N LEU A 3 21.34 21.53 35.90
CA LEU A 3 20.61 21.12 34.71
C LEU A 3 21.07 19.69 34.41
N ASP A 4 20.16 18.74 34.59
CA ASP A 4 20.35 17.33 34.28
C ASP A 4 20.50 17.16 32.75
N GLU A 5 21.70 16.79 32.33
CA GLU A 5 21.99 16.30 30.98
C GLU A 5 21.37 14.92 30.82
N THR A 6 20.10 14.86 30.38
CA THR A 6 19.51 13.60 29.94
C THR A 6 20.22 13.12 28.68
N ALA A 7 21.02 12.07 28.82
CA ALA A 7 21.72 11.37 27.74
C ALA A 7 20.75 11.00 26.58
N PRO A 8 21.21 11.02 25.31
CA PRO A 8 20.41 10.55 24.19
C PRO A 8 20.10 9.06 24.38
N VAL A 9 18.82 8.72 24.44
CA VAL A 9 18.35 7.33 24.47
C VAL A 9 18.71 6.69 23.12
N GLU A 10 19.72 5.83 23.13
CA GLU A 10 20.09 4.98 22.01
C GLU A 10 18.96 3.95 21.80
N LEU A 11 18.14 4.17 20.77
CA LEU A 11 17.11 3.22 20.36
C LEU A 11 17.80 2.04 19.67
N SER A 12 17.62 0.83 20.19
CA SER A 12 17.98 -0.40 19.47
C SER A 12 17.09 -0.52 18.24
N LEU A 13 17.59 -0.08 17.08
CA LEU A 13 17.00 -0.43 15.80
C LEU A 13 17.12 -1.95 15.65
N GLY A 14 16.00 -2.68 15.73
CA GLY A 14 15.90 -3.89 14.93
C GLY A 14 16.15 -3.47 13.47
N GLU A 15 17.06 -4.16 12.78
CA GLU A 15 17.62 -3.77 11.49
C GLU A 15 16.54 -3.28 10.51
N ILE A 16 16.43 -1.96 10.36
CA ILE A 16 15.47 -1.31 9.48
C ILE A 16 16.00 -1.48 8.05
N ARG A 17 15.42 -2.41 7.29
CA ARG A 17 15.64 -2.49 5.85
C ARG A 17 14.73 -1.50 5.14
N THR A 18 15.33 -0.67 4.29
CA THR A 18 14.61 0.27 3.41
C THR A 18 13.92 -0.48 2.27
N MET A 19 12.86 0.10 1.70
CA MET A 19 12.24 -0.40 0.46
C MET A 19 13.28 -0.51 -0.68
N GLY A 20 14.27 0.38 -0.69
CA GLY A 20 15.38 0.34 -1.65
C GLY A 20 16.32 -0.84 -1.43
N GLU A 21 16.63 -1.21 -0.18
CA GLU A 21 17.48 -2.37 0.15
C GLU A 21 16.80 -3.70 -0.22
N LEU A 22 15.48 -3.81 -0.02
CA LEU A 22 14.69 -4.98 -0.44
C LEU A 22 14.53 -5.08 -1.97
N GLU A 23 14.54 -3.96 -2.69
CA GLU A 23 14.53 -3.92 -4.15
C GLU A 23 15.91 -4.25 -4.74
N THR A 24 17.01 -3.83 -4.11
CA THR A 24 18.38 -4.15 -4.57
C THR A 24 18.78 -5.60 -4.35
N ASP A 25 18.28 -6.26 -3.29
CA ASP A 25 18.53 -7.68 -3.06
C ASP A 25 17.96 -8.57 -4.19
N LYS A 26 16.98 -8.08 -4.96
CA LYS A 26 16.45 -8.77 -6.16
C LYS A 26 17.43 -8.79 -7.34
N GLU A 27 18.39 -7.86 -7.40
CA GLU A 27 19.34 -7.78 -8.52
C GLU A 27 20.68 -8.45 -8.22
N THR A 28 21.07 -8.61 -6.95
CA THR A 28 22.45 -9.03 -6.59
C THR A 28 22.66 -10.49 -6.24
N ASP A 29 21.65 -11.21 -5.75
CA ASP A 29 21.79 -12.63 -5.41
C ASP A 29 20.69 -13.41 -6.13
N GLY A 30 21.05 -14.30 -7.06
CA GLY A 30 20.13 -15.16 -7.82
C GLY A 30 19.31 -16.16 -6.97
N ALA A 31 19.04 -15.86 -5.71
CA ALA A 31 18.06 -16.50 -4.86
C ALA A 31 16.68 -15.89 -5.13
N VAL A 32 15.75 -16.70 -5.63
CA VAL A 32 14.32 -16.38 -5.68
C VAL A 32 13.84 -16.26 -4.23
N ILE A 33 13.81 -15.05 -3.69
CA ILE A 33 13.09 -14.78 -2.45
C ILE A 33 11.61 -14.90 -2.81
N GLU A 34 10.93 -15.93 -2.31
CA GLU A 34 9.48 -16.08 -2.50
C GLU A 34 8.76 -14.80 -2.06
N GLU A 35 7.85 -14.29 -2.90
CA GLU A 35 7.13 -13.03 -2.67
C GLU A 35 6.40 -13.00 -1.32
N ALA A 36 5.95 -14.18 -0.84
CA ALA A 36 5.40 -14.38 0.49
C ALA A 36 6.36 -13.95 1.61
N ALA A 37 7.67 -14.18 1.47
CA ALA A 37 8.68 -13.83 2.46
C ALA A 37 8.98 -12.31 2.49
N VAL A 38 8.86 -11.62 1.34
CA VAL A 38 8.98 -10.16 1.27
C VAL A 38 7.74 -9.48 1.84
N GLU A 39 6.54 -9.98 1.50
CA GLU A 39 5.29 -9.54 2.13
C GLU A 39 5.33 -9.76 3.65
N GLU A 40 5.80 -10.93 4.11
CA GLU A 40 5.89 -11.25 5.55
C GLU A 40 6.92 -10.40 6.31
N GLN A 41 8.06 -10.06 5.67
CA GLN A 41 9.05 -9.15 6.27
C GLN A 41 8.59 -7.69 6.27
N LEU A 42 7.88 -7.23 5.24
CA LEU A 42 7.26 -5.89 5.21
C LEU A 42 6.10 -5.78 6.21
N VAL A 43 5.42 -6.89 6.51
CA VAL A 43 4.34 -7.02 7.50
C VAL A 43 4.83 -7.00 8.95
N THR A 44 6.11 -6.83 9.26
CA THR A 44 6.54 -6.62 10.65
C THR A 44 6.57 -5.11 10.96
N PRO A 45 5.49 -4.49 11.52
CA PRO A 45 4.68 -4.93 12.67
C PRO A 45 3.15 -4.79 12.46
N TRP A 46 2.64 -5.26 11.32
CA TRP A 46 1.27 -5.12 10.82
C TRP A 46 0.45 -6.41 11.06
N GLU A 47 -0.85 -6.25 11.33
CA GLU A 47 -1.77 -7.37 11.51
C GLU A 47 -2.39 -7.76 10.16
N ARG A 48 -2.59 -9.06 9.92
CA ARG A 48 -3.28 -9.55 8.71
C ARG A 48 -4.78 -9.30 8.84
N ILE A 49 -5.41 -8.91 7.74
CA ILE A 49 -6.88 -8.90 7.65
C ILE A 49 -7.33 -10.36 7.47
N ASP A 50 -7.83 -10.95 8.55
CA ASP A 50 -8.33 -12.32 8.56
C ASP A 50 -9.85 -12.38 8.30
N ALA A 51 -10.38 -13.61 8.18
CA ALA A 51 -11.81 -13.82 7.93
C ALA A 51 -12.68 -13.25 9.07
N ALA A 52 -12.22 -13.33 10.33
CA ALA A 52 -12.98 -12.84 11.48
C ALA A 52 -13.14 -11.32 11.45
N LEU A 53 -12.10 -10.60 11.03
CA LEU A 53 -12.15 -9.15 10.84
C LEU A 53 -13.07 -8.78 9.67
N VAL A 54 -13.00 -9.51 8.56
CA VAL A 54 -13.88 -9.31 7.41
C VAL A 54 -15.36 -9.51 7.78
N ASP A 55 -15.65 -10.56 8.56
CA ASP A 55 -16.99 -10.84 9.07
C ASP A 55 -17.46 -9.76 10.05
N SER A 56 -16.56 -9.25 10.90
CA SER A 56 -16.84 -8.15 11.81
C SER A 56 -17.21 -6.86 11.06
N ILE A 57 -16.46 -6.52 9.99
CA ILE A 57 -16.78 -5.39 9.11
C ILE A 57 -18.17 -5.58 8.47
N ALA A 58 -18.46 -6.79 7.99
CA ALA A 58 -19.76 -7.10 7.37
C ALA A 58 -20.91 -6.96 8.37
N HIS A 59 -20.73 -7.45 9.59
CA HIS A 59 -21.71 -7.36 10.67
C HIS A 59 -21.99 -5.90 11.05
N LEU A 60 -20.93 -5.14 11.36
CA LEU A 60 -21.06 -3.74 11.78
C LEU A 60 -21.68 -2.86 10.70
N THR A 61 -21.30 -3.06 9.43
CA THR A 61 -21.81 -2.24 8.33
C THR A 61 -23.15 -2.73 7.76
N SER A 62 -23.60 -3.93 8.13
CA SER A 62 -24.77 -4.61 7.54
C SER A 62 -24.70 -4.67 6.01
N ARG A 63 -23.49 -4.83 5.46
CA ARG A 63 -23.22 -4.87 4.02
C ARG A 63 -22.30 -6.03 3.68
N PRO A 64 -22.39 -6.60 2.47
CA PRO A 64 -21.42 -7.58 2.02
C PRO A 64 -20.01 -6.95 2.03
N PRO A 65 -19.00 -7.65 2.55
CA PRO A 65 -17.64 -7.14 2.54
C PRO A 65 -17.17 -6.91 1.10
N HIS A 66 -16.45 -5.80 0.89
CA HIS A 66 -15.94 -5.45 -0.44
C HIS A 66 -15.06 -6.58 -0.98
N ARG A 67 -15.12 -6.84 -2.30
CA ARG A 67 -14.30 -7.89 -2.95
C ARG A 67 -12.80 -7.78 -2.64
N PHE A 68 -12.28 -6.56 -2.43
CA PHE A 68 -10.88 -6.39 -2.07
C PHE A 68 -10.53 -6.95 -0.68
N LEU A 69 -11.47 -6.98 0.25
CA LEU A 69 -11.30 -7.66 1.54
C LEU A 69 -11.43 -9.16 1.35
N ARG A 70 -12.50 -9.60 0.67
CA ARG A 70 -12.79 -11.04 0.44
C ARG A 70 -11.69 -11.76 -0.35
N ARG A 71 -11.01 -11.05 -1.27
CA ARG A 71 -9.96 -11.58 -2.14
C ARG A 71 -8.54 -11.25 -1.65
N GLY A 72 -8.38 -10.73 -0.42
CA GLY A 72 -7.06 -10.42 0.15
C GLY A 72 -6.25 -9.39 -0.63
N ILE A 73 -6.92 -8.48 -1.34
CA ILE A 73 -6.27 -7.35 -2.02
C ILE A 73 -5.91 -6.31 -0.98
N PHE A 74 -6.84 -5.93 -0.11
CA PHE A 74 -6.49 -5.35 1.18
C PHE A 74 -6.19 -6.51 2.11
N PHE A 75 -4.95 -6.58 2.61
CA PHE A 75 -4.43 -7.79 3.28
C PHE A 75 -3.83 -7.53 4.65
N ALA A 76 -3.45 -6.30 4.95
CA ALA A 76 -2.84 -5.91 6.21
C ALA A 76 -3.51 -4.65 6.77
N HIS A 77 -3.41 -4.48 8.08
CA HIS A 77 -3.95 -3.32 8.79
C HIS A 77 -3.13 -2.99 10.03
N ARG A 78 -3.41 -1.82 10.60
CA ARG A 78 -2.94 -1.38 11.92
C ARG A 78 -4.03 -0.61 12.61
N ASP A 79 -4.30 -1.00 13.86
CA ASP A 79 -5.30 -0.33 14.70
C ASP A 79 -6.69 -0.23 14.02
N LEU A 80 -7.02 -1.12 13.07
CA LEU A 80 -8.32 -1.12 12.39
C LEU A 80 -9.43 -1.51 13.37
N ASN A 81 -9.15 -2.42 14.30
CA ASN A 81 -10.06 -2.77 15.39
C ASN A 81 -10.51 -1.53 16.17
N ASN A 82 -9.59 -0.60 16.48
CA ASN A 82 -9.94 0.65 17.17
C ASN A 82 -10.93 1.51 16.38
N ILE A 83 -10.88 1.47 15.04
CA ILE A 83 -11.84 2.19 14.18
C ILE A 83 -13.20 1.48 14.20
N LEU A 84 -13.20 0.15 14.19
CA LEU A 84 -14.43 -0.65 14.29
C LEU A 84 -15.12 -0.45 15.64
N ASP A 85 -14.37 -0.43 16.74
CA ASP A 85 -14.89 -0.14 18.08
C ASP A 85 -15.55 1.24 18.14
N LEU A 86 -14.93 2.26 17.51
CA LEU A 86 -15.53 3.60 17.42
C LEU A 86 -16.81 3.58 16.59
N TYR A 87 -16.81 2.85 15.48
CA TYR A 87 -17.97 2.74 14.61
C TYR A 87 -19.14 2.06 15.33
N GLU A 88 -18.88 0.99 16.08
CA GLU A 88 -19.87 0.23 16.85
C GLU A 88 -20.61 1.11 17.86
N VAL A 89 -19.89 1.98 18.57
CA VAL A 89 -20.49 2.92 19.54
C VAL A 89 -21.02 4.22 18.92
N GLY A 90 -21.02 4.32 17.58
CA GLY A 90 -21.51 5.49 16.85
C GLY A 90 -20.59 6.72 16.92
N LYS A 91 -19.33 6.56 17.33
CA LYS A 91 -18.33 7.63 17.28
C LYS A 91 -17.84 7.83 15.84
N ARG A 92 -17.56 9.08 15.52
CA ARG A 92 -17.10 9.49 14.19
C ARG A 92 -15.58 9.35 14.08
N PHE A 93 -15.12 8.96 12.90
CA PHE A 93 -13.74 9.00 12.46
C PHE A 93 -13.72 9.54 11.02
N TYR A 94 -12.55 9.80 10.44
CA TYR A 94 -12.44 10.24 9.06
C TYR A 94 -11.47 9.39 8.25
N LEU A 95 -11.65 9.43 6.93
CA LEU A 95 -10.77 8.76 5.97
C LEU A 95 -9.78 9.76 5.39
N TYR A 96 -8.53 9.33 5.24
CA TYR A 96 -7.50 10.08 4.53
C TYR A 96 -6.80 9.17 3.52
N THR A 97 -6.78 9.57 2.26
CA THR A 97 -5.91 8.99 1.25
C THR A 97 -5.38 10.10 0.36
N GLY A 98 -4.31 9.83 -0.38
CA GLY A 98 -3.60 10.82 -1.17
C GLY A 98 -3.24 10.31 -2.55
N ARG A 99 -2.97 11.25 -3.46
CA ARG A 99 -2.40 10.96 -4.78
C ARG A 99 -1.35 12.02 -5.08
N GLY A 100 -0.13 11.61 -5.37
CA GLY A 100 0.87 12.50 -5.94
C GLY A 100 0.48 12.91 -7.36
N PRO A 101 0.22 14.20 -7.65
CA PRO A 101 -0.04 14.61 -9.02
C PRO A 101 1.24 14.44 -9.83
N SER A 102 1.22 13.55 -10.83
CA SER A 102 2.35 13.27 -11.73
C SER A 102 2.63 14.39 -12.75
N SER A 103 2.07 15.58 -12.55
CA SER A 103 2.35 16.81 -13.30
C SER A 103 2.35 18.02 -12.38
N GLY A 104 3.54 18.46 -11.96
CA GLY A 104 3.86 19.82 -11.51
C GLY A 104 3.07 20.44 -10.35
N ALA A 105 3.58 20.27 -9.13
CA ALA A 105 3.72 21.34 -8.11
C ALA A 105 4.19 20.75 -6.77
N ALA A 106 5.29 21.26 -6.22
CA ALA A 106 5.72 20.95 -4.85
C ALA A 106 5.35 22.11 -3.91
N PRO A 107 4.49 21.92 -2.90
CA PRO A 107 4.28 22.92 -1.84
C PRO A 107 5.48 22.97 -0.86
N ARG A 108 5.58 24.02 -0.03
CA ARG A 108 6.69 24.27 0.94
C ARG A 108 6.64 23.38 2.21
N PRO A 109 7.80 22.97 2.79
CA PRO A 109 7.87 22.10 3.97
C PRO A 109 7.54 22.78 5.30
N PRO A 110 6.81 22.10 6.21
CA PRO A 110 6.76 22.45 7.63
C PRO A 110 8.02 21.97 8.37
N HIS A 111 8.17 22.42 9.62
CA HIS A 111 9.34 22.33 10.51
C HIS A 111 10.06 20.96 10.60
N PRO A 112 11.37 20.93 10.97
CA PRO A 112 12.28 19.89 10.54
C PRO A 112 12.05 18.55 11.25
N LEU A 113 11.84 17.51 10.43
CA LEU A 113 12.18 16.15 10.83
C LEU A 113 13.70 16.04 10.89
N HIS A 114 14.24 15.34 11.90
CA HIS A 114 15.69 15.08 11.99
C HIS A 114 16.17 14.30 10.76
N VAL A 115 17.14 14.84 10.03
CA VAL A 115 17.69 14.31 8.77
C VAL A 115 18.09 12.82 8.88
N HIS A 116 18.56 12.40 10.05
CA HIS A 116 18.91 11.00 10.34
C HIS A 116 17.74 10.02 10.18
N LYS A 117 16.53 10.40 10.63
CA LYS A 117 15.34 9.54 10.46
C LYS A 117 14.88 9.47 9.01
N SER A 118 14.99 10.58 8.28
CA SER A 118 14.68 10.61 6.85
C SER A 118 15.59 9.67 6.05
N LYS A 119 16.89 9.63 6.39
CA LYS A 119 17.86 8.74 5.74
C LYS A 119 17.54 7.26 5.97
N GLY A 120 17.19 6.87 7.20
CA GLY A 120 16.90 5.47 7.52
C GLY A 120 15.57 4.93 6.97
N ILE A 121 14.57 5.79 6.78
CA ILE A 121 13.24 5.35 6.30
C ILE A 121 13.11 5.50 4.78
N PHE A 122 13.61 6.61 4.23
CA PHE A 122 13.38 6.99 2.83
C PHE A 122 14.67 7.00 1.99
N GLY A 123 15.81 6.61 2.54
CA GLY A 123 17.09 6.56 1.82
C GLY A 123 17.65 7.94 1.43
N THR A 124 17.15 9.04 1.99
CA THR A 124 17.57 10.39 1.58
C THR A 124 19.05 10.64 1.86
N SER A 125 19.74 11.21 0.88
CA SER A 125 21.16 11.55 0.97
C SER A 125 21.38 13.03 1.32
N LEU A 126 22.59 13.39 1.76
CA LEU A 126 22.98 14.79 1.98
C LEU A 126 23.00 15.62 0.68
N TYR A 127 23.00 14.96 -0.48
CA TYR A 127 22.94 15.61 -1.79
C TYR A 127 21.50 15.84 -2.28
N ASP A 128 20.49 15.31 -1.58
CA ASP A 128 19.09 15.57 -1.93
C ASP A 128 18.69 17.00 -1.57
N ASN A 129 17.77 17.57 -2.34
CA ASN A 129 17.26 18.91 -2.05
C ASN A 129 16.42 18.91 -0.75
N ASN A 130 16.43 20.04 -0.05
CA ASN A 130 15.68 20.24 1.20
C ASN A 130 14.16 19.96 1.07
N GLY A 131 13.61 20.09 -0.15
CA GLY A 131 12.22 19.78 -0.44
C GLY A 131 11.88 18.30 -0.25
N LYS A 132 12.78 17.39 -0.68
CA LYS A 132 12.65 15.94 -0.47
C LYS A 132 12.72 15.58 1.01
N VAL A 133 13.69 16.12 1.73
CA VAL A 133 13.87 15.87 3.18
C VAL A 133 12.68 16.39 4.00
N GLY A 134 12.10 17.52 3.60
CA GLY A 134 10.93 18.11 4.26
C GLY A 134 9.58 17.62 3.76
N PHE A 135 9.52 16.62 2.86
CA PHE A 135 8.28 16.11 2.31
C PHE A 135 7.52 15.16 3.25
N PRO A 136 8.16 14.18 3.93
CA PRO A 136 7.44 13.23 4.78
C PRO A 136 6.52 13.86 5.84
N PRO A 137 6.90 14.95 6.54
CA PRO A 137 5.97 15.65 7.44
C PRO A 137 4.68 16.16 6.77
N LYS A 138 4.74 16.54 5.49
CA LYS A 138 3.55 17.01 4.75
C LYS A 138 2.56 15.89 4.48
N GLN A 139 3.06 14.70 4.17
CA GLN A 139 2.24 13.52 3.95
C GLN A 139 1.66 12.99 5.26
N ALA A 140 2.38 13.17 6.38
CA ALA A 140 1.94 12.83 7.72
C ALA A 140 0.83 13.76 8.25
N ALA A 141 0.93 15.08 8.03
CA ALA A 141 0.06 16.07 8.65
C ALA A 141 -1.45 15.83 8.47
N PRO A 142 -1.96 15.42 7.28
CA PRO A 142 -3.38 15.08 7.10
C PRO A 142 -3.90 13.93 7.99
N SER A 143 -3.01 13.16 8.60
CA SER A 143 -3.38 12.10 9.55
C SER A 143 -3.92 12.66 10.88
N PHE A 144 -3.83 13.98 11.08
CA PHE A 144 -4.32 14.67 12.27
C PHE A 144 -5.44 15.67 11.92
N PRO A 145 -6.56 15.67 12.68
CA PRO A 145 -7.73 16.51 12.37
C PRO A 145 -7.44 18.01 12.48
N SER A 146 -6.47 18.40 13.32
CA SER A 146 -6.01 19.78 13.50
C SER A 146 -5.48 20.41 12.20
N SER A 147 -5.05 19.60 11.22
CA SER A 147 -4.67 20.06 9.88
C SER A 147 -5.85 20.58 9.06
N PHE A 148 -7.09 20.23 9.45
CA PHE A 148 -8.31 20.54 8.75
C PHE A 148 -9.31 21.27 9.64
N LEU A 149 -8.90 22.38 10.26
CA LEU A 149 -9.76 23.19 11.15
C LEU A 149 -11.12 23.54 10.50
N HIS A 150 -11.15 23.80 9.19
CA HIS A 150 -12.39 24.11 8.47
C HIS A 150 -13.37 22.93 8.37
N LEU A 151 -12.91 21.68 8.55
CA LEU A 151 -13.74 20.47 8.57
C LEU A 151 -14.01 19.98 9.99
N PHE A 152 -13.01 20.08 10.87
CA PHE A 152 -12.99 19.43 12.18
C PHE A 152 -12.79 20.43 13.33
N SER A 153 -13.31 21.65 13.20
CA SER A 153 -13.22 22.70 14.23
C SER A 153 -13.66 22.17 15.60
N GLY A 154 -12.73 22.17 16.57
CA GLY A 154 -12.99 21.73 17.93
C GLY A 154 -13.12 20.21 18.10
N ASN A 155 -12.70 19.41 17.12
CA ASN A 155 -12.79 17.96 17.15
C ASN A 155 -11.41 17.30 16.96
N ASP A 156 -10.48 17.64 17.85
CA ASP A 156 -9.08 17.21 17.79
C ASP A 156 -8.90 15.71 18.14
N GLU A 157 -9.93 15.07 18.69
CA GLU A 157 -9.95 13.64 19.07
C GLU A 157 -10.34 12.70 17.92
N LEU A 158 -10.71 13.23 16.74
CA LEU A 158 -11.10 12.40 15.61
C LEU A 158 -9.97 11.46 15.18
N ARG A 159 -10.28 10.17 15.11
CA ARG A 159 -9.37 9.16 14.57
C ARG A 159 -9.38 9.18 13.04
N CYS A 160 -8.23 8.87 12.48
CA CYS A 160 -7.99 8.80 11.04
C CYS A 160 -7.81 7.34 10.63
N LEU A 161 -8.51 6.90 9.57
CA LEU A 161 -8.25 5.64 8.88
C LEU A 161 -7.67 5.94 7.48
N ILE A 162 -6.51 5.35 7.18
CA ILE A 162 -5.75 5.57 5.96
C ILE A 162 -5.78 4.32 5.09
N PRO A 163 -6.60 4.28 4.02
CA PRO A 163 -6.45 3.30 2.96
C PRO A 163 -5.33 3.71 1.99
N CYS A 164 -4.31 2.85 1.86
CA CYS A 164 -3.22 3.03 0.92
C CYS A 164 -2.69 1.70 0.39
N ALA A 165 -1.88 1.73 -0.66
CA ALA A 165 -1.06 0.59 -1.04
C ALA A 165 0.16 0.49 -0.12
N ILE A 166 0.76 -0.70 -0.03
CA ILE A 166 1.89 -1.01 0.87
C ILE A 166 3.13 -0.14 0.62
N ASP A 167 3.29 0.43 -0.57
CA ASP A 167 4.41 1.32 -0.91
C ASP A 167 4.39 2.66 -0.14
N GLN A 168 3.23 3.05 0.39
CA GLN A 168 3.07 4.25 1.20
C GLN A 168 3.34 4.02 2.70
N ASP A 169 3.48 2.76 3.13
CA ASP A 169 3.69 2.40 4.53
C ASP A 169 4.80 3.23 5.21
N PRO A 170 6.00 3.41 4.63
CA PRO A 170 7.08 4.10 5.32
C PRO A 170 6.72 5.51 5.83
N TYR A 171 5.83 6.23 5.12
CA TYR A 171 5.33 7.53 5.57
C TYR A 171 4.45 7.44 6.81
N PHE A 172 3.57 6.44 6.85
CA PHE A 172 2.57 6.32 7.89
C PHE A 172 3.08 5.53 9.10
N ARG A 173 4.02 4.60 8.90
CA ARG A 173 4.81 4.01 9.99
C ARG A 173 5.56 5.09 10.77
N MET A 174 6.24 6.00 10.06
CA MET A 174 6.85 7.19 10.67
C MET A 174 5.82 8.06 11.41
N THR A 175 4.64 8.27 10.80
CA THR A 175 3.57 9.07 11.40
C THR A 175 3.04 8.45 12.70
N HIS A 176 2.86 7.12 12.71
CA HIS A 176 2.41 6.33 13.86
C HIS A 176 3.37 6.46 15.06
N ASP A 177 4.67 6.41 14.80
CA ASP A 177 5.71 6.54 15.83
C ASP A 177 5.87 7.95 16.39
N VAL A 178 5.52 8.97 15.60
CA VAL A 178 5.63 10.37 15.97
C VAL A 178 4.38 10.86 16.69
N ALA A 179 3.18 10.38 16.31
CA ALA A 179 1.91 10.89 16.81
C ALA A 179 1.83 11.04 18.35
N PRO A 180 2.19 10.03 19.18
CA PRO A 180 2.11 10.18 20.64
C PRO A 180 3.07 11.23 21.20
N LYS A 181 4.21 11.46 20.52
CA LYS A 181 5.25 12.42 20.96
C LYS A 181 4.82 13.87 20.76
N ILE A 182 3.87 14.09 19.86
CA ILE A 182 3.29 15.41 19.57
C ILE A 182 1.87 15.54 20.11
N GLY A 183 1.42 14.61 20.96
CA GLY A 183 0.12 14.66 21.63
C GLY A 183 -1.08 14.31 20.76
N PHE A 184 -0.87 13.63 19.63
CA PHE A 184 -1.95 13.15 18.76
C PHE A 184 -2.13 11.64 18.87
N GLU A 185 -3.36 11.21 18.56
CA GLU A 185 -3.68 9.80 18.39
C GLU A 185 -3.03 9.22 17.15
N LYS A 186 -2.69 7.94 17.23
CA LYS A 186 -2.07 7.23 16.11
C LYS A 186 -3.11 6.96 15.00
N PRO A 187 -2.79 7.22 13.72
CA PRO A 187 -3.68 6.88 12.63
C PRO A 187 -3.76 5.36 12.45
N SER A 188 -4.95 4.87 12.10
CA SER A 188 -5.17 3.49 11.68
C SER A 188 -4.96 3.35 10.18
N LEU A 189 -4.58 2.15 9.74
CA LEU A 189 -4.27 1.87 8.34
C LEU A 189 -4.96 0.61 7.86
N ILE A 190 -5.25 0.59 6.56
CA ILE A 190 -5.60 -0.61 5.81
C ILE A 190 -4.81 -0.60 4.50
N GLU A 191 -4.09 -1.68 4.22
CA GLU A 191 -3.06 -1.72 3.17
C GLU A 191 -3.40 -2.70 2.07
N SER A 192 -3.30 -2.22 0.83
CA SER A 192 -3.51 -3.03 -0.36
C SER A 192 -2.21 -3.52 -0.98
N LYS A 193 -2.30 -4.66 -1.67
CA LYS A 193 -1.29 -5.10 -2.63
C LYS A 193 -1.15 -4.06 -3.75
N ASN A 194 0.02 -4.08 -4.40
CA ASN A 194 0.25 -3.27 -5.59
C ASN A 194 -0.57 -3.81 -6.76
N PHE A 195 -1.05 -2.91 -7.61
CA PHE A 195 -1.67 -3.28 -8.87
C PHE A 195 -0.56 -3.53 -9.91
N PRO A 196 -0.50 -4.72 -10.55
CA PRO A 196 0.62 -5.07 -11.42
C PRO A 196 0.62 -4.23 -12.70
N ALA A 197 1.80 -4.00 -13.28
CA ALA A 197 1.90 -3.43 -14.62
C ALA A 197 1.57 -4.48 -15.69
N LEU A 198 1.34 -4.01 -16.92
CA LEU A 198 1.07 -4.92 -18.03
C LEU A 198 2.20 -5.94 -18.23
N GLN A 199 3.46 -5.56 -18.06
CA GLN A 199 4.60 -6.47 -18.23
C GLN A 199 4.80 -7.47 -17.07
N GLY A 200 4.02 -7.36 -15.99
CA GLY A 200 4.11 -8.25 -14.82
C GLY A 200 4.34 -7.52 -13.49
N GLU A 201 4.49 -8.29 -12.41
CA GLU A 201 4.60 -7.79 -11.04
C GLU A 201 5.93 -7.14 -10.69
N ASN A 202 7.02 -7.56 -11.33
CA ASN A 202 8.34 -6.98 -11.09
C ASN A 202 8.50 -5.60 -11.74
N THR A 203 7.51 -5.15 -12.51
CA THR A 203 7.51 -3.85 -13.18
C THR A 203 6.46 -2.93 -12.56
N LYS A 204 6.88 -1.73 -12.13
CA LYS A 204 5.96 -0.69 -11.66
C LYS A 204 5.27 -0.03 -12.87
N MET A 205 3.96 0.22 -12.76
CA MET A 205 3.26 1.04 -13.76
C MET A 205 3.88 2.44 -13.79
N SER A 206 4.26 2.89 -14.98
CA SER A 206 4.92 4.19 -15.16
C SER A 206 4.14 5.04 -16.14
N ALA A 207 3.75 6.24 -15.71
CA ALA A 207 3.18 7.24 -16.61
C ALA A 207 4.16 7.62 -17.75
N SER A 208 5.45 7.33 -17.59
CA SER A 208 6.49 7.57 -18.59
C SER A 208 6.57 6.45 -19.64
N ASP A 209 5.99 5.27 -19.39
CA ASP A 209 5.84 4.21 -20.39
C ASP A 209 4.34 3.98 -20.68
N PRO A 210 3.83 4.53 -21.81
CA PRO A 210 2.44 4.39 -22.21
C PRO A 210 1.95 2.94 -22.36
N ASN A 211 2.86 1.99 -22.57
CA ASN A 211 2.56 0.57 -22.77
C ASN A 211 2.61 -0.23 -21.46
N SER A 212 3.04 0.38 -20.36
CA SER A 212 3.10 -0.26 -19.04
C SER A 212 1.76 -0.28 -18.30
N ALA A 213 0.83 0.59 -18.70
CA ALA A 213 -0.42 0.81 -18.00
C ALA A 213 -1.61 1.00 -18.94
N ILE A 214 -2.80 0.67 -18.45
CA ILE A 214 -4.08 1.03 -19.06
C ILE A 214 -4.54 2.32 -18.39
N TYR A 215 -4.71 3.38 -19.17
CA TYR A 215 -5.15 4.68 -18.67
C TYR A 215 -6.67 4.78 -18.67
N VAL A 216 -7.22 5.53 -17.72
CA VAL A 216 -8.66 5.85 -17.66
C VAL A 216 -9.17 6.65 -18.86
N THR A 217 -8.25 7.19 -19.67
CA THR A 217 -8.54 7.92 -20.92
C THR A 217 -8.42 7.04 -22.17
N ASP A 218 -8.00 5.78 -22.03
CA ASP A 218 -7.86 4.87 -23.17
C ASP A 218 -9.24 4.49 -23.72
N SER A 219 -9.34 4.48 -25.05
CA SER A 219 -10.51 3.96 -25.76
C SER A 219 -10.58 2.43 -25.66
N SER A 220 -11.76 1.85 -25.90
CA SER A 220 -11.94 0.38 -25.89
C SER A 220 -10.98 -0.37 -26.82
N ASN A 221 -10.64 0.22 -27.98
CA ASN A 221 -9.66 -0.37 -28.90
C ASN A 221 -8.24 -0.34 -28.32
N GLN A 222 -7.84 0.78 -27.71
CA GLN A 222 -6.53 0.89 -27.06
C GLN A 222 -6.40 -0.06 -25.88
N ILE A 223 -7.46 -0.22 -25.07
CA ILE A 223 -7.49 -1.18 -23.97
C ILE A 223 -7.26 -2.60 -24.51
N LYS A 224 -8.01 -2.99 -25.56
CA LYS A 224 -7.89 -4.31 -26.18
C LYS A 224 -6.49 -4.55 -26.75
N GLU A 225 -5.94 -3.58 -27.49
CA GLU A 225 -4.59 -3.68 -28.04
C GLU A 225 -3.53 -3.81 -26.95
N LYS A 226 -3.68 -3.05 -25.86
CA LYS A 226 -2.73 -3.10 -24.74
C LYS A 226 -2.75 -4.43 -24.01
N VAL A 227 -3.95 -4.94 -23.71
CA VAL A 227 -4.09 -6.24 -23.07
C VAL A 227 -3.52 -7.35 -23.96
N ASN A 228 -3.88 -7.36 -25.24
CA ASN A 228 -3.45 -8.44 -26.14
C ASN A 228 -1.94 -8.42 -26.45
N ASN A 229 -1.33 -7.24 -26.54
CA ASN A 229 0.05 -7.11 -27.01
C ASN A 229 1.08 -6.93 -25.89
N PHE A 230 0.67 -6.42 -24.73
CA PHE A 230 1.61 -6.06 -23.66
C PHE A 230 1.33 -6.72 -22.31
N ALA A 231 0.14 -7.30 -22.08
CA ALA A 231 -0.12 -8.00 -20.84
C ALA A 231 0.67 -9.31 -20.81
N PHE A 232 1.50 -9.50 -19.79
CA PHE A 232 2.25 -10.72 -19.58
C PHE A 232 1.28 -11.88 -19.32
N SER A 233 1.40 -12.93 -20.12
CA SER A 233 0.59 -14.13 -19.99
C SER A 233 1.35 -15.21 -19.23
N GLY A 234 0.67 -15.88 -18.31
CA GLY A 234 1.13 -17.11 -17.67
C GLY A 234 0.86 -18.37 -18.51
N GLY A 235 0.31 -18.22 -19.71
CA GLY A 235 0.07 -19.30 -20.66
C GLY A 235 1.38 -19.93 -21.19
N ARG A 236 1.24 -21.01 -21.97
CA ARG A 236 2.39 -21.73 -22.54
C ARG A 236 2.67 -21.26 -23.97
N GLU A 237 3.86 -21.58 -24.47
CA GLU A 237 4.30 -21.22 -25.83
C GLU A 237 3.42 -21.82 -26.94
N SER A 238 2.74 -22.94 -26.66
CA SER A 238 1.82 -23.59 -27.60
C SER A 238 0.57 -24.11 -26.90
N THR A 239 -0.52 -24.20 -27.67
CA THR A 239 -1.81 -24.72 -27.21
C THR A 239 -1.75 -26.18 -26.78
N ALA A 240 -0.81 -26.98 -27.30
CA ALA A 240 -0.61 -28.37 -26.89
C ALA A 240 -0.02 -28.44 -25.47
N LEU A 241 1.00 -27.64 -25.19
CA LEU A 241 1.60 -27.55 -23.85
C LEU A 241 0.64 -26.94 -22.83
N GLU A 242 -0.14 -25.95 -23.26
CA GLU A 242 -1.17 -25.35 -22.40
C GLU A 242 -2.23 -26.37 -21.99
N ARG A 243 -2.60 -27.30 -22.88
CA ARG A 243 -3.54 -28.40 -22.59
C ARG A 243 -2.98 -29.52 -21.72
N GLU A 244 -1.65 -29.60 -21.61
CA GLU A 244 -0.98 -30.66 -20.87
C GLU A 244 -0.60 -30.19 -19.47
N TYR A 245 -0.21 -28.92 -19.35
CA TYR A 245 0.37 -28.37 -18.13
C TYR A 245 -0.39 -27.19 -17.53
N GLY A 246 -1.45 -26.71 -18.19
CA GLY A 246 -2.18 -25.51 -17.79
C GLY A 246 -1.35 -24.22 -17.86
N ALA A 247 -2.02 -23.09 -17.61
CA ALA A 247 -1.40 -21.79 -17.44
C ALA A 247 -0.99 -21.55 -15.97
N ASN A 248 0.09 -20.81 -15.76
CA ASN A 248 0.47 -20.30 -14.45
C ASN A 248 -0.32 -19.03 -14.13
N ILE A 249 -1.45 -19.21 -13.43
CA ILE A 249 -2.34 -18.11 -13.03
C ILE A 249 -1.68 -17.12 -12.06
N ASP A 250 -0.66 -17.55 -11.32
CA ASP A 250 0.02 -16.72 -10.31
C ASP A 250 0.90 -15.65 -10.94
N VAL A 251 1.21 -15.74 -12.24
CA VAL A 251 1.99 -14.73 -12.96
C VAL A 251 1.18 -14.02 -14.05
N ASP A 252 0.00 -14.53 -14.40
CA ASP A 252 -0.84 -14.04 -15.48
C ASP A 252 -1.50 -12.70 -15.15
N VAL A 253 -1.13 -11.64 -15.87
CA VAL A 253 -1.61 -10.27 -15.63
C VAL A 253 -3.11 -10.13 -15.91
N PRO A 254 -3.69 -10.68 -17.00
CA PRO A 254 -5.14 -10.70 -17.20
C PRO A 254 -5.92 -11.32 -16.04
N ILE A 255 -5.50 -12.48 -15.52
CA ILE A 255 -6.15 -13.11 -14.35
C ILE A 255 -6.04 -12.22 -13.11
N LYS A 256 -4.88 -11.58 -12.90
CA LYS A 256 -4.72 -10.61 -11.80
C LYS A 256 -5.68 -9.44 -11.96
N TYR A 257 -5.81 -8.86 -13.14
CA TYR A 257 -6.75 -7.77 -13.39
C TYR A 257 -8.21 -8.18 -13.13
N LEU A 258 -8.59 -9.40 -13.53
CA LEU A 258 -9.90 -9.95 -13.20
C LEU A 258 -10.08 -10.10 -11.69
N ASN A 259 -9.04 -10.50 -10.95
CA ASN A 259 -9.09 -10.55 -9.48
C ASN A 259 -9.42 -9.19 -8.84
N PHE A 260 -9.02 -8.07 -9.46
CA PHE A 260 -9.40 -6.73 -9.02
C PHE A 260 -10.78 -6.27 -9.53
N PHE A 261 -11.09 -6.48 -10.80
CA PHE A 261 -12.21 -5.80 -11.46
C PHE A 261 -13.45 -6.66 -11.69
N LEU A 262 -13.32 -7.97 -11.90
CA LEU A 262 -14.47 -8.84 -12.09
C LEU A 262 -15.23 -8.95 -10.77
N GLU A 263 -16.52 -8.61 -10.73
CA GLU A 263 -17.25 -8.55 -9.44
C GLU A 263 -17.73 -9.91 -8.95
N ASP A 264 -18.04 -10.82 -9.86
CA ASP A 264 -18.52 -12.16 -9.59
C ASP A 264 -17.35 -13.08 -9.19
N ASP A 265 -17.43 -13.65 -7.97
CA ASP A 265 -16.41 -14.56 -7.47
C ASP A 265 -16.53 -15.97 -8.09
N ASP A 266 -17.74 -16.42 -8.39
CA ASP A 266 -17.97 -17.74 -8.99
C ASP A 266 -17.47 -17.75 -10.45
N GLU A 267 -17.69 -16.65 -11.18
CA GLU A 267 -17.14 -16.47 -12.52
C GLU A 267 -15.61 -16.40 -12.49
N LEU A 268 -15.03 -15.65 -11.55
CA LEU A 268 -13.57 -15.56 -11.39
C LEU A 268 -12.96 -16.94 -11.10
N GLU A 269 -13.57 -17.70 -10.19
CA GLU A 269 -13.12 -19.04 -9.84
C GLU A 269 -13.28 -20.03 -11.00
N HIS A 270 -14.36 -19.90 -11.77
CA HIS A 270 -14.55 -20.67 -12.99
C HIS A 270 -13.43 -20.39 -14.01
N ILE A 271 -13.12 -19.12 -14.27
CA ILE A 271 -12.05 -18.71 -15.20
C ILE A 271 -10.70 -19.24 -14.73
N LYS A 272 -10.37 -19.08 -13.43
CA LYS A 272 -9.12 -19.61 -12.85
C LYS A 272 -9.00 -21.12 -13.03
N LYS A 273 -10.06 -21.88 -12.76
CA LYS A 273 -10.09 -23.34 -12.94
C LYS A 273 -9.88 -23.72 -14.40
N VAL A 274 -10.58 -23.09 -15.33
CA VAL A 274 -10.47 -23.39 -16.77
C VAL A 274 -9.05 -23.11 -17.28
N HIS A 275 -8.42 -22.00 -16.88
CA HIS A 275 -7.05 -21.70 -17.32
C HIS A 275 -5.98 -22.54 -16.62
N PHE A 276 -6.22 -22.97 -15.39
CA PHE A 276 -5.29 -23.86 -14.68
C PHE A 276 -5.34 -25.32 -15.17
N SER A 277 -6.50 -25.80 -15.63
CA SER A 277 -6.75 -27.21 -15.95
C SER A 277 -7.01 -27.52 -17.43
N CYS A 278 -6.69 -26.57 -18.32
CA CYS A 278 -6.82 -26.71 -19.78
C CYS A 278 -6.05 -27.92 -20.30
#